data_AF-A0A1V0A2C2-F1
#
_entry.id   AF-A0A1V0A2C2-F1
#
_cell.length_a   1.000
_cell.length_b   1.000
_cell.length_c   1.000
_cell.angle_alpha   90.00
_cell.angle_beta   90.00
_cell.angle_gamma   90.00
#
_symmetry.space_group_name_H-M   'P 1'
#
loop_
_entity.id
_entity.type
_entity.pdbx_description
1 polymer ?
#
loop_
_entity_poly.entity_id
_entity_poly.type
_entity_poly.pdbx_seq_one_letter_code
_entity_poly.pdbx_strand_id
1 'polypeptide(L)'
;MSSVSLVPFAACCVLITCGVTLMLERSLVRVLAGVIVLGNGVNLLIVTSGGDAGGPPFVGNSGLADPLPQAMVLTAIVITLGVTAFLLALVHRSWQLTGSDEVQDDTEDRRVRLRSRRGELGDAVRARQDAYRRLVVEQRAELARLEAEQAERERLEEADLERRISRVHDELGQWMRELRYEGLSEEELQTRLEEVGLREDPGALSNAERIEQLREEHRRGRAEQAARERELRRKLKARQREARRQMRTAIREERERQALAQDPELEGDDA
;
A
#
# COMPACT_ATOMS: atom_id res chain seq x y z
N MET A 1 -25.50 -59.27 23.59
CA MET A 1 -24.52 -58.24 23.20
C MET A 1 -23.77 -58.81 22.02
N SER A 2 -24.14 -58.40 20.80
CA SER A 2 -23.47 -58.85 19.57
C SER A 2 -21.99 -58.50 19.69
N SER A 3 -21.13 -59.51 19.69
CA SER A 3 -19.70 -59.30 19.78
C SER A 3 -19.23 -58.92 18.39
N VAL A 4 -19.26 -57.62 18.08
CA VAL A 4 -18.69 -57.09 16.83
C VAL A 4 -17.24 -57.56 16.78
N SER A 5 -16.94 -58.41 15.80
CA SER A 5 -15.60 -58.95 15.63
C SER A 5 -14.67 -57.79 15.27
N LEU A 6 -13.63 -57.57 16.08
CA LEU A 6 -12.70 -56.45 15.91
C LEU A 6 -11.93 -56.54 14.59
N VAL A 7 -11.69 -57.77 14.10
CA VAL A 7 -10.90 -58.07 12.90
C VAL A 7 -11.54 -57.51 11.62
N PRO A 8 -12.80 -57.83 11.25
CA PRO A 8 -13.42 -57.26 10.05
C PRO A 8 -13.58 -55.74 10.14
N PHE A 9 -13.85 -55.20 11.33
CA PHE A 9 -13.93 -53.75 11.52
C PHE A 9 -12.58 -53.07 11.29
N ALA A 10 -11.49 -53.62 11.82
CA ALA A 10 -10.14 -53.13 11.55
C ALA A 10 -9.78 -53.22 10.05
N ALA A 11 -10.17 -54.30 9.37
CA ALA A 11 -10.00 -54.43 7.92
C ALA A 11 -10.75 -53.34 7.15
N CYS A 12 -11.99 -53.00 7.53
CA CYS A 12 -12.73 -51.87 6.95
C CYS A 12 -11.96 -50.57 7.10
N CYS A 13 -11.48 -50.26 8.31
CA CYS A 13 -10.72 -49.04 8.57
C CYS A 13 -9.47 -48.96 7.70
N VAL A 14 -8.69 -50.05 7.60
CA VAL A 14 -7.49 -50.10 6.76
C VAL A 14 -7.83 -49.88 5.28
N LEU A 15 -8.86 -50.54 4.76
CA LEU A 15 -9.28 -50.38 3.36
C LEU A 15 -9.77 -48.95 3.08
N ILE A 16 -10.57 -48.38 3.98
CA ILE A 16 -11.07 -47.01 3.83
C ILE A 16 -9.91 -46.00 3.87
N THR A 17 -9.00 -46.12 4.84
CA THR A 17 -7.83 -45.24 4.93
C THR A 17 -6.93 -45.38 3.71
N CYS A 18 -6.63 -46.60 3.28
CA CYS A 18 -5.83 -46.86 2.07
C CYS A 18 -6.49 -46.26 0.82
N GLY A 19 -7.80 -46.47 0.65
CA GLY A 19 -8.56 -45.91 -0.46
C GLY A 19 -8.53 -44.38 -0.50
N VAL A 20 -8.72 -43.72 0.65
CA VAL A 20 -8.63 -42.25 0.75
C VAL A 20 -7.21 -41.75 0.47
N THR A 21 -6.18 -42.43 0.97
CA THR A 21 -4.78 -42.06 0.69
C THR A 21 -4.46 -42.15 -0.80
N LEU A 22 -4.90 -43.21 -1.48
CA LEU A 22 -4.73 -43.37 -2.93
C LEU A 22 -5.50 -42.31 -3.73
N MET A 23 -6.66 -41.87 -3.25
CA MET A 23 -7.44 -40.80 -3.90
C MET A 23 -6.76 -39.42 -3.83
N LEU A 24 -5.81 -39.21 -2.92
CA LEU A 24 -5.07 -37.96 -2.77
C LEU A 24 -3.81 -37.90 -3.66
N GLU A 25 -3.49 -38.98 -4.37
CA GLU A 25 -2.34 -39.01 -5.26
C GLU A 25 -2.62 -38.33 -6.60
N ARG A 26 -1.55 -37.89 -7.27
CA ARG A 26 -1.63 -37.21 -8.58
C ARG A 26 -1.90 -38.16 -9.75
N SER A 27 -1.68 -39.47 -9.61
CA SER A 27 -1.89 -40.44 -10.69
C SER A 27 -3.35 -40.85 -10.79
N LEU A 28 -3.95 -40.73 -11.97
CA LEU A 28 -5.34 -41.10 -12.22
C LEU A 28 -5.59 -42.60 -12.00
N VAL A 29 -4.63 -43.47 -12.36
CA VAL A 29 -4.71 -44.90 -12.08
C VAL A 29 -4.74 -45.17 -10.58
N ARG A 30 -3.95 -44.44 -9.78
CA ARG A 30 -3.95 -44.59 -8.33
C ARG A 30 -5.24 -44.06 -7.69
N VAL A 31 -5.78 -42.94 -8.19
CA VAL A 31 -7.11 -42.45 -7.79
C VAL A 31 -8.19 -43.49 -8.10
N LEU A 32 -8.16 -44.11 -9.28
CA LEU A 32 -9.08 -45.19 -9.66
C LEU A 32 -8.96 -46.40 -8.72
N ALA A 33 -7.74 -46.84 -8.42
CA ALA A 33 -7.48 -47.91 -7.45
C ALA A 33 -8.02 -47.53 -6.06
N GLY A 34 -7.87 -46.27 -5.65
CA GLY A 34 -8.41 -45.73 -4.41
C GLY A 34 -9.94 -45.84 -4.34
N VAL A 35 -10.66 -45.47 -5.40
CA VAL A 35 -12.12 -45.61 -5.49
C VAL A 35 -12.56 -47.07 -5.36
N ILE A 36 -11.85 -48.00 -6.02
CA ILE A 36 -12.15 -49.44 -5.95
C ILE A 36 -11.92 -49.97 -4.52
N VAL A 37 -10.78 -49.66 -3.91
CA VAL A 37 -10.42 -50.12 -2.55
C VAL A 37 -11.39 -49.54 -1.52
N LEU A 38 -11.71 -48.24 -1.62
CA LEU A 38 -12.67 -47.55 -0.77
C LEU A 38 -14.07 -48.19 -0.88
N GLY A 39 -14.54 -48.44 -2.09
CA GLY A 39 -15.84 -49.10 -2.33
C GLY A 39 -15.91 -50.49 -1.70
N ASN A 40 -14.84 -51.29 -1.81
CA ASN A 40 -14.76 -52.59 -1.13
C ASN A 40 -14.76 -52.46 0.39
N GLY A 41 -14.05 -51.47 0.95
CA GLY A 41 -14.06 -51.19 2.40
C GLY A 41 -15.45 -50.80 2.92
N VAL A 42 -16.17 -49.95 2.18
CA VAL A 42 -17.55 -49.56 2.52
C VAL A 42 -18.51 -50.74 2.40
N ASN A 43 -18.41 -51.56 1.35
CA ASN A 43 -19.23 -52.77 1.20
C ASN A 43 -19.01 -53.73 2.38
N LEU A 44 -17.76 -53.95 2.78
CA LEU A 44 -17.42 -54.80 3.93
C LEU A 44 -17.94 -54.22 5.24
N LEU A 45 -17.92 -52.89 5.39
CA LEU A 45 -18.49 -52.20 6.55
C LEU A 45 -20.00 -52.40 6.65
N ILE A 46 -20.72 -52.29 5.53
CA ILE A 46 -22.18 -52.53 5.49
C ILE A 46 -22.49 -53.96 5.93
N VAL A 47 -21.81 -54.98 5.38
CA VAL A 47 -22.01 -56.38 5.78
C VAL A 47 -21.69 -56.59 7.26
N THR A 48 -20.56 -56.05 7.74
CA THR A 48 -20.11 -56.21 9.12
C THR A 48 -21.03 -55.51 10.13
N SER A 49 -21.69 -54.42 9.72
CA SER A 49 -22.69 -53.71 10.53
C SER A 49 -24.03 -54.46 10.64
N GLY A 50 -24.27 -55.44 9.76
CA GLY A 50 -25.51 -56.18 9.62
C GLY A 50 -25.80 -57.23 10.71
N GLY A 51 -24.89 -57.41 11.67
CA GLY A 51 -25.07 -58.35 12.79
C GLY A 51 -24.35 -59.68 12.63
N ASP A 52 -24.75 -60.68 13.44
CA ASP A 52 -24.04 -61.96 13.55
C ASP A 52 -24.12 -62.79 12.26
N ALA A 53 -23.07 -63.58 12.00
CA ALA A 53 -23.00 -64.47 10.85
C ALA A 53 -24.09 -65.55 10.95
N GLY A 54 -25.14 -65.41 10.15
CA GLY A 54 -26.20 -66.40 10.01
C GLY A 54 -26.00 -67.31 8.79
N GLY A 55 -26.86 -68.32 8.67
CA GLY A 55 -27.01 -69.13 7.46
C GLY A 55 -27.58 -68.32 6.29
N PRO A 56 -27.48 -68.86 5.06
CA PRO A 56 -27.90 -68.16 3.85
C PRO A 56 -29.39 -67.80 3.89
N PRO A 57 -29.79 -66.60 3.42
CA PRO A 57 -31.16 -66.11 3.54
C PRO A 57 -32.13 -66.68 2.52
N PHE A 58 -32.33 -67.99 2.61
CA PHE A 58 -33.35 -68.72 1.88
C PHE A 58 -34.45 -69.20 2.82
N VAL A 59 -35.68 -69.23 2.30
CA VAL A 59 -36.85 -69.72 3.03
C VAL A 59 -36.63 -71.19 3.41
N GLY A 60 -36.75 -71.51 4.70
CA GLY A 60 -36.61 -72.88 5.22
C GLY A 60 -35.35 -73.16 6.04
N ASN A 61 -34.46 -72.19 6.24
CA ASN A 61 -33.26 -72.33 7.08
C ASN A 61 -33.43 -71.66 8.45
N SER A 62 -32.93 -72.29 9.52
CA SER A 62 -32.90 -71.68 10.87
C SER A 62 -31.61 -70.89 11.07
N GLY A 63 -31.70 -69.73 11.73
CA GLY A 63 -30.55 -68.85 11.97
C GLY A 63 -30.14 -68.02 10.75
N LEU A 64 -31.10 -67.40 10.08
CA LEU A 64 -30.89 -66.61 8.87
C LEU A 64 -30.07 -65.33 9.12
N ALA A 65 -29.12 -65.02 8.24
CA ALA A 65 -28.49 -63.69 8.21
C ALA A 65 -29.49 -62.61 7.74
N ASP A 66 -29.30 -61.36 8.19
CA ASP A 66 -30.14 -60.25 7.77
C ASP A 66 -30.03 -60.04 6.24
N PRO A 67 -31.15 -60.12 5.48
CA PRO A 67 -31.14 -59.92 4.04
C PRO A 67 -30.95 -58.46 3.62
N LEU A 68 -31.20 -57.49 4.50
CA LEU A 68 -31.15 -56.06 4.16
C LEU A 68 -29.72 -55.59 3.80
N PRO A 69 -28.67 -55.82 4.61
CA PRO A 69 -27.30 -55.51 4.25
C PRO A 69 -26.84 -56.18 2.94
N GLN A 70 -27.32 -57.41 2.67
CA GLN A 70 -26.95 -58.16 1.48
C GLN A 70 -27.51 -57.54 0.20
N ALA A 71 -28.79 -57.14 0.21
CA ALA A 71 -29.41 -56.43 -0.90
C ALA A 71 -28.74 -55.07 -1.15
N MET A 72 -28.36 -54.36 -0.08
CA MET A 72 -27.66 -53.08 -0.17
C MET A 72 -26.29 -53.22 -0.82
N VAL A 73 -25.51 -54.23 -0.42
CA VAL A 73 -24.17 -54.47 -0.96
C VAL A 73 -24.23 -54.94 -2.42
N LEU A 74 -25.21 -55.76 -2.80
CA LEU A 74 -25.40 -56.12 -4.21
C LEU A 74 -25.62 -54.88 -5.09
N THR A 75 -26.44 -53.95 -4.61
CA THR A 75 -26.71 -52.68 -5.31
C THR A 75 -25.45 -51.82 -5.39
N ALA A 76 -24.73 -51.71 -4.28
CA ALA A 76 -23.48 -50.95 -4.21
C ALA A 76 -22.42 -51.51 -5.17
N ILE A 77 -22.25 -52.83 -5.24
CA ILE A 77 -21.30 -53.49 -6.16
C ILE A 77 -21.61 -53.13 -7.62
N VAL A 78 -22.87 -53.16 -8.03
CA VAL A 78 -23.26 -52.81 -9.41
C VAL A 78 -22.99 -51.34 -9.71
N ILE A 79 -23.26 -50.44 -8.77
CA ILE A 79 -22.94 -49.01 -8.92
C ILE A 79 -21.43 -48.81 -9.02
N THR A 80 -20.65 -49.41 -8.11
CA THR A 80 -19.19 -49.32 -8.14
C THR A 80 -18.61 -49.86 -9.45
N LEU A 81 -19.15 -50.96 -9.99
CA LEU A 81 -18.74 -51.48 -11.29
C LEU A 81 -19.01 -50.47 -12.41
N GLY A 82 -20.20 -49.86 -12.44
CA GLY A 82 -20.56 -48.84 -13.43
C GLY A 82 -19.67 -47.60 -13.36
N VAL A 83 -19.46 -47.08 -12.15
CA VAL A 83 -18.56 -45.92 -11.92
C VAL A 83 -17.12 -46.27 -12.27
N THR A 84 -16.64 -47.47 -11.92
CA THR A 84 -15.28 -47.93 -12.23
C THR A 84 -15.07 -48.04 -13.74
N ALA A 85 -16.03 -48.63 -14.47
CA ALA A 85 -15.96 -48.73 -15.93
C ALA A 85 -15.96 -47.35 -16.59
N PHE A 86 -16.78 -46.42 -16.10
CA PHE A 86 -16.83 -45.05 -16.57
C PHE A 86 -15.51 -44.31 -16.31
N LEU A 87 -15.00 -44.36 -15.07
CA LEU A 87 -13.73 -43.75 -14.71
C LEU A 87 -12.57 -44.35 -15.52
N LEU A 88 -12.53 -45.67 -15.68
CA LEU A 88 -11.52 -46.34 -16.52
C LEU A 88 -11.56 -45.84 -17.96
N ALA A 89 -12.76 -45.64 -18.53
CA ALA A 89 -12.90 -45.06 -19.86
C ALA A 89 -12.39 -43.61 -19.93
N LEU A 90 -12.64 -42.80 -18.88
CA LEU A 90 -12.11 -41.45 -18.78
C LEU A 90 -10.58 -41.42 -18.63
N VAL A 91 -10.02 -42.27 -17.77
CA VAL A 91 -8.57 -42.39 -17.59
C VAL A 91 -7.91 -42.81 -18.90
N HIS A 92 -8.45 -43.83 -19.57
CA HIS A 92 -7.96 -44.26 -20.87
C HIS A 92 -8.04 -43.13 -21.91
N ARG A 93 -9.16 -42.39 -21.95
CA ARG A 93 -9.31 -41.23 -22.84
C ARG A 93 -8.33 -40.11 -22.52
N SER A 94 -8.12 -39.81 -21.24
CA SER A 94 -7.16 -38.81 -20.76
C SER A 94 -5.74 -39.18 -21.16
N TRP A 95 -5.35 -40.44 -20.95
CA TRP A 95 -4.03 -40.94 -21.35
C TRP A 95 -3.80 -40.85 -22.86
N GLN A 96 -4.82 -41.15 -23.68
CA GLN A 96 -4.73 -40.96 -25.14
C GLN A 96 -4.53 -39.49 -25.56
N LEU A 97 -5.06 -38.53 -24.79
CA LEU A 97 -5.00 -37.11 -25.12
C LEU A 97 -3.72 -36.45 -24.61
N THR A 98 -3.32 -36.76 -23.38
CA THR A 98 -2.23 -36.09 -22.66
C THR A 98 -0.92 -36.89 -22.70
N GLY A 99 -0.99 -38.22 -22.91
CA GLY A 99 0.17 -39.11 -22.88
C GLY A 99 0.76 -39.36 -21.49
N SER A 100 0.21 -38.72 -20.45
CA SER A 100 0.59 -38.87 -19.05
C SER A 100 -0.63 -39.24 -18.21
N ASP A 101 -0.39 -39.99 -17.13
CA ASP A 101 -1.40 -40.38 -16.14
C ASP A 101 -1.47 -39.41 -14.95
N GLU A 102 -0.63 -38.37 -14.95
CA GLU A 102 -0.56 -37.39 -13.87
C GLU A 102 -1.54 -36.23 -14.07
N VAL A 103 -2.35 -35.95 -13.05
CA VAL A 103 -3.22 -34.79 -12.98
C VAL A 103 -2.37 -33.52 -12.99
N GLN A 104 -2.51 -32.74 -14.06
CA GLN A 104 -1.75 -31.50 -14.27
C GLN A 104 -2.34 -30.35 -13.47
N ASP A 105 -1.47 -29.47 -12.99
CA ASP A 105 -1.89 -28.20 -12.38
C ASP A 105 -2.51 -27.28 -13.44
N ASP A 106 -3.59 -26.60 -13.07
CA ASP A 106 -4.31 -25.73 -13.99
C ASP A 106 -3.48 -24.49 -14.35
N THR A 107 -3.01 -24.45 -15.61
CA THR A 107 -2.22 -23.33 -16.13
C THR A 107 -2.99 -22.01 -16.17
N GLU A 108 -4.32 -22.04 -16.14
CA GLU A 108 -5.17 -20.85 -16.07
C GLU A 108 -5.14 -20.25 -14.66
N ASP A 109 -5.22 -21.08 -13.62
CA ASP A 109 -5.07 -20.64 -12.23
C ASP A 109 -3.69 -20.01 -11.98
N ARG A 110 -2.62 -20.61 -12.51
CA ARG A 110 -1.27 -20.01 -12.45
C ARG A 110 -1.24 -18.64 -13.14
N ARG A 111 -1.88 -18.50 -14.31
CA ARG A 111 -1.97 -17.22 -15.05
C ARG A 111 -2.79 -16.18 -14.31
N VAL A 112 -3.89 -16.55 -13.66
CA VAL A 112 -4.74 -15.65 -12.87
C VAL A 112 -3.97 -15.10 -11.67
N ARG A 113 -3.26 -15.96 -10.92
CA ARG A 113 -2.39 -15.53 -9.81
C ARG A 113 -1.33 -14.52 -10.25
N LEU A 114 -0.65 -14.77 -11.37
CA LEU A 114 0.36 -13.86 -11.91
C LEU A 114 -0.24 -12.51 -12.36
N ARG A 115 -1.43 -12.52 -12.98
CA ARG A 115 -2.14 -11.29 -13.38
C ARG A 115 -2.59 -10.46 -12.19
N SER A 116 -3.16 -11.09 -11.17
CA SER A 116 -3.57 -10.42 -9.91
C SER A 116 -2.39 -9.70 -9.27
N ARG A 117 -1.26 -10.40 -9.12
CA ARG A 117 -0.02 -9.83 -8.57
C ARG A 117 0.49 -8.63 -9.38
N ARG A 118 0.40 -8.69 -10.71
CA ARG A 118 0.78 -7.56 -11.59
C ARG A 118 -0.13 -6.35 -11.40
N GLY A 119 -1.43 -6.57 -11.14
CA GLY A 119 -2.41 -5.53 -10.85
C GLY A 119 -2.10 -4.80 -9.54
N GLU A 120 -1.90 -5.54 -8.44
CA GLU A 120 -1.58 -4.99 -7.11
C GLU A 120 -0.35 -4.06 -7.15
N LEU A 121 0.66 -4.42 -7.93
CA LEU A 121 1.88 -3.63 -8.09
C LEU A 121 1.65 -2.34 -8.88
N GLY A 122 0.81 -2.41 -9.91
CA GLY A 122 0.36 -1.21 -10.63
C GLY A 122 -0.34 -0.23 -9.70
N ASP A 123 -1.17 -0.73 -8.79
CA ASP A 123 -1.90 0.08 -7.81
C ASP A 123 -0.98 0.69 -6.76
N ALA A 124 -0.01 -0.08 -6.23
CA ALA A 124 0.98 0.43 -5.28
C ALA A 124 1.83 1.56 -5.89
N VAL A 125 2.27 1.41 -7.15
CA VAL A 125 3.04 2.45 -7.85
C VAL A 125 2.18 3.70 -8.07
N ARG A 126 0.92 3.54 -8.49
CA ARG A 126 -0.03 4.64 -8.68
C ARG A 126 -0.27 5.40 -7.37
N ALA A 127 -0.56 4.70 -6.28
CA ALA A 127 -0.78 5.30 -4.97
C ALA A 127 0.44 6.12 -4.50
N ARG A 128 1.66 5.63 -4.74
CA ARG A 128 2.89 6.32 -4.36
C ARG A 128 3.17 7.55 -5.23
N GLN A 129 2.86 7.49 -6.52
CA GLN A 129 2.91 8.65 -7.40
C GLN A 129 1.91 9.73 -6.99
N ASP A 130 0.71 9.32 -6.57
CA ASP A 130 -0.33 10.24 -6.08
C ASP A 130 0.08 10.91 -4.77
N ALA A 131 0.67 10.16 -3.83
CA ALA A 131 1.23 10.71 -2.60
C ALA A 131 2.33 11.75 -2.88
N TYR A 132 3.26 11.46 -3.80
CA TYR A 132 4.28 12.43 -4.22
C TYR A 132 3.67 13.68 -4.87
N ARG A 133 2.65 13.52 -5.73
CA ARG A 133 1.95 14.67 -6.33
C ARG A 133 1.29 15.55 -5.27
N ARG A 134 0.60 14.95 -4.29
CA ARG A 134 -0.04 15.68 -3.18
C ARG A 134 0.98 16.48 -2.38
N LEU A 135 2.10 15.84 -2.00
CA LEU A 135 3.21 16.50 -1.30
C LEU A 135 3.71 17.75 -2.05
N VAL A 136 3.90 17.65 -3.37
CA VAL A 136 4.37 18.78 -4.19
C VAL A 136 3.36 19.92 -4.23
N VAL A 137 2.07 19.60 -4.33
CA VAL A 137 0.99 20.61 -4.30
C VAL A 137 0.95 21.30 -2.93
N GLU A 138 1.02 20.54 -1.86
CA GLU A 138 1.03 21.05 -0.48
C GLU A 138 2.22 21.98 -0.22
N GLN A 139 3.43 21.58 -0.61
CA GLN A 139 4.63 22.42 -0.49
C GLN A 139 4.54 23.71 -1.30
N ARG A 140 3.94 23.67 -2.51
CA ARG A 140 3.71 24.88 -3.31
C ARG A 140 2.71 25.82 -2.64
N ALA A 141 1.66 25.27 -2.04
CA ALA A 141 0.68 26.06 -1.31
C ALA A 141 1.27 26.69 -0.04
N GLU A 142 2.11 25.95 0.69
CA GLU A 142 2.83 26.46 1.86
C GLU A 142 3.76 27.63 1.46
N LEU A 143 4.53 27.47 0.38
CA LEU A 143 5.42 28.52 -0.11
C LEU A 143 4.63 29.78 -0.51
N ALA A 144 3.52 29.62 -1.23
CA ALA A 144 2.69 30.74 -1.66
C ALA A 144 2.05 31.50 -0.48
N ARG A 145 1.65 30.80 0.58
CA ARG A 145 1.14 31.42 1.81
C ARG A 145 2.21 32.27 2.49
N LEU A 146 3.42 31.73 2.64
CA LEU A 146 4.53 32.45 3.24
C LEU A 146 4.95 33.67 2.41
N GLU A 147 4.98 33.54 1.07
CA GLU A 147 5.25 34.67 0.17
C GLU A 147 4.17 35.76 0.28
N ALA A 148 2.89 35.38 0.44
CA ALA A 148 1.81 36.33 0.64
C ALA A 148 1.88 37.06 1.99
N GLU A 149 2.13 36.33 3.09
CA GLU A 149 2.34 36.92 4.42
C GLU A 149 3.52 37.88 4.44
N GLN A 150 4.60 37.55 3.72
CA GLN A 150 5.76 38.43 3.60
C GLN A 150 5.43 39.68 2.79
N ALA A 151 4.77 39.55 1.64
CA ALA A 151 4.39 40.70 0.83
C ALA A 151 3.45 41.66 1.59
N GLU A 152 2.58 41.13 2.46
CA GLU A 152 1.75 41.94 3.34
C GLU A 152 2.58 42.69 4.39
N ARG A 153 3.54 42.01 5.03
CA ARG A 153 4.47 42.65 5.99
C ARG A 153 5.31 43.74 5.33
N GLU A 154 5.87 43.49 4.15
CA GLU A 154 6.64 44.48 3.40
C GLU A 154 5.80 45.72 3.09
N ARG A 155 4.54 45.54 2.65
CA ARG A 155 3.61 46.67 2.43
C ARG A 155 3.36 47.48 3.70
N LEU A 156 3.20 46.82 4.85
CA LEU A 156 3.00 47.49 6.13
C LEU A 156 4.26 48.23 6.60
N GLU A 157 5.44 47.65 6.39
CA GLU A 157 6.74 48.26 6.71
C GLU A 157 7.03 49.46 5.79
N GLU A 158 6.74 49.36 4.48
CA GLU A 158 6.85 50.47 3.53
C GLU A 158 5.89 51.62 3.90
N ALA A 159 4.62 51.30 4.20
CA ALA A 159 3.65 52.31 4.64
C ALA A 159 4.01 52.94 6.00
N ASP A 160 4.67 52.20 6.89
CA ASP A 160 5.22 52.77 8.13
C ASP A 160 6.41 53.69 7.88
N LEU A 161 7.34 53.28 7.01
CA LEU A 161 8.48 54.10 6.60
C LEU A 161 8.02 55.41 5.95
N GLU A 162 7.06 55.34 5.03
CA GLU A 162 6.46 56.53 4.39
C GLU A 162 5.82 57.46 5.43
N ARG A 163 5.05 56.91 6.38
CA ARG A 163 4.46 57.70 7.47
C ARG A 163 5.52 58.35 8.36
N ARG A 164 6.60 57.63 8.69
CA ARG A 164 7.73 58.15 9.49
C ARG A 164 8.47 59.27 8.75
N ILE A 165 8.74 59.09 7.45
CA ILE A 165 9.37 60.13 6.61
C ILE A 165 8.45 61.34 6.46
N SER A 166 7.15 61.14 6.21
CA SER A 166 6.18 62.24 6.11
C SER A 166 6.13 63.06 7.40
N ARG A 167 6.14 62.40 8.57
CA ARG A 167 6.19 63.07 9.88
C ARG A 167 7.43 63.96 10.03
N VAL A 168 8.60 63.48 9.60
CA VAL A 168 9.84 64.28 9.63
C VAL A 168 9.70 65.52 8.74
N HIS A 169 9.09 65.40 7.55
CA HIS A 169 8.82 66.56 6.68
C HIS A 169 7.80 67.54 7.30
N ASP A 170 6.75 67.04 7.94
CA ASP A 170 5.74 67.87 8.60
C ASP A 170 6.31 68.65 9.79
N GLU A 171 7.12 68.00 10.64
CA GLU A 171 7.88 68.61 11.73
C GLU A 171 8.76 69.76 11.21
N LEU A 172 9.51 69.51 10.14
CA LEU A 172 10.39 70.48 9.50
C LEU A 172 9.59 71.66 8.90
N GLY A 173 8.47 71.36 8.26
CA GLY A 173 7.55 72.37 7.71
C GLY A 173 6.89 73.23 8.79
N GLN A 174 6.54 72.66 9.95
CA GLN A 174 6.01 73.41 11.10
C GLN A 174 7.06 74.35 11.67
N TRP A 175 8.26 73.84 11.92
CA TRP A 175 9.39 74.62 12.42
C TRP A 175 9.72 75.81 11.51
N MET A 176 9.76 75.61 10.19
CA MET A 176 9.96 76.70 9.22
C MET A 176 8.84 77.74 9.21
N ARG A 177 7.59 77.35 9.49
CA ARG A 177 6.47 78.29 9.58
C ARG A 177 6.57 79.13 10.85
N GLU A 178 6.90 78.51 11.98
CA GLU A 178 7.06 79.17 13.27
C GLU A 178 8.12 80.28 13.22
N LEU A 179 9.30 79.98 12.68
CA LEU A 179 10.36 80.97 12.44
C LEU A 179 9.91 82.14 11.53
N ARG A 180 9.03 81.87 10.56
CA ARG A 180 8.49 82.92 9.67
C ARG A 180 7.46 83.80 10.38
N TYR A 181 6.70 83.25 11.33
CA TYR A 181 5.77 84.01 12.18
C TYR A 181 6.49 84.91 13.19
N GLU A 182 7.71 84.55 13.61
CA GLU A 182 8.58 85.38 14.45
C GLU A 182 9.18 86.60 13.71
N GLY A 183 8.91 86.76 12.41
CA GLY A 183 9.26 87.95 11.63
C GLY A 183 10.69 87.96 11.07
N LEU A 184 11.37 86.82 11.04
CA LEU A 184 12.70 86.69 10.43
C LEU A 184 12.63 86.89 8.90
N SER A 185 13.57 87.68 8.37
CA SER A 185 13.75 87.88 6.93
C SER A 185 14.24 86.60 6.24
N GLU A 186 14.05 86.51 4.92
CA GLU A 186 14.41 85.32 4.12
C GLU A 186 15.92 85.00 4.18
N GLU A 187 16.76 86.04 4.30
CA GLU A 187 18.22 85.92 4.50
C GLU A 187 18.58 85.41 5.91
N GLU A 188 17.85 85.82 6.95
CA GLU A 188 18.05 85.34 8.32
C GLU A 188 17.56 83.90 8.52
N LEU A 189 16.49 83.50 7.82
CA LEU A 189 16.00 82.11 7.76
C LEU A 189 17.04 81.18 7.14
N GLN A 190 17.67 81.60 6.04
CA GLN A 190 18.70 80.82 5.37
C GLN A 190 19.98 80.73 6.21
N THR A 191 20.38 81.84 6.85
CA THR A 191 21.50 81.87 7.80
C THR A 191 21.22 80.99 9.03
N ARG A 192 20.01 81.00 9.59
CA ARG A 192 19.60 80.13 10.71
C ARG A 192 19.53 78.66 10.32
N LEU A 193 19.15 78.33 9.09
CA LEU A 193 19.15 76.97 8.57
C LEU A 193 20.58 76.43 8.42
N GLU A 194 21.50 77.26 7.94
CA GLU A 194 22.94 76.96 7.91
C GLU A 194 23.51 76.86 9.33
N GLU A 195 23.14 77.75 10.25
CA GLU A 195 23.53 77.70 11.66
C GLU A 195 22.97 76.48 12.41
N VAL A 196 21.78 75.99 12.08
CA VAL A 196 21.20 74.76 12.67
C VAL A 196 21.82 73.52 12.04
N GLY A 197 22.27 73.59 10.79
CA GLY A 197 23.14 72.60 10.18
C GLY A 197 24.58 72.60 10.75
N LEU A 198 25.01 73.70 11.39
CA LEU A 198 26.34 73.88 11.99
C LEU A 198 26.35 73.83 13.53
N ARG A 199 25.21 74.01 14.20
CA ARG A 199 25.05 73.81 15.65
C ARG A 199 24.91 72.32 15.91
N GLU A 200 26.05 71.68 16.13
CA GLU A 200 26.15 70.41 16.83
C GLU A 200 25.49 70.56 18.22
N ASP A 201 24.21 70.23 18.33
CA ASP A 201 23.72 69.61 19.55
C ASP A 201 24.26 68.17 19.50
N PRO A 202 25.18 67.74 20.39
CA PRO A 202 25.90 66.46 20.26
C PRO A 202 25.03 65.20 20.31
N GLY A 203 23.69 65.33 20.34
CA GLY A 203 22.73 64.24 20.28
C GLY A 203 21.56 64.39 19.30
N ALA A 204 21.40 65.50 18.57
CA ALA A 204 20.24 65.72 17.70
C ALA A 204 20.62 65.63 16.21
N LEU A 205 20.26 64.50 15.57
CA LEU A 205 20.47 64.23 14.14
C LEU A 205 19.76 65.26 13.25
N SER A 206 20.42 65.69 12.17
CA SER A 206 19.78 66.48 11.11
C SER A 206 18.62 65.70 10.49
N ASN A 207 17.57 66.39 10.03
CA ASN A 207 16.41 65.73 9.42
C ASN A 207 16.77 64.90 8.18
N ALA A 208 17.82 65.28 7.44
CA ALA A 208 18.36 64.48 6.33
C ALA A 208 18.98 63.17 6.84
N GLU A 209 19.75 63.23 7.93
CA GLU A 209 20.37 62.07 8.57
C GLU A 209 19.34 61.15 9.23
N ARG A 210 18.27 61.71 9.81
CA ARG A 210 17.12 60.94 10.33
C ARG A 210 16.46 60.14 9.20
N ILE A 211 16.20 60.76 8.03
CA ILE A 211 15.63 60.07 6.86
C ILE A 211 16.58 58.99 6.33
N GLU A 212 17.88 59.25 6.33
CA GLU A 212 18.88 58.27 5.88
C GLU A 212 18.98 57.07 6.84
N GLN A 213 18.98 57.29 8.16
CA GLN A 213 18.88 56.22 9.14
C GLN A 213 17.64 55.36 8.95
N LEU A 214 16.46 55.97 8.74
CA LEU A 214 15.21 55.26 8.48
C LEU A 214 15.31 54.35 7.23
N ARG A 215 15.93 54.85 6.15
CA ARG A 215 16.17 54.07 4.93
C ARG A 215 17.17 52.94 5.13
N GLU A 216 18.18 53.17 5.96
CA GLU A 216 19.20 52.17 6.28
C GLU A 216 18.63 51.04 7.15
N GLU A 217 17.84 51.37 8.17
CA GLU A 217 17.09 50.40 8.98
C GLU A 217 16.21 49.51 8.10
N HIS A 218 15.43 50.12 7.19
CA HIS A 218 14.56 49.38 6.29
C HIS A 218 15.34 48.50 5.28
N ARG A 219 16.47 48.99 4.75
CA ARG A 219 17.37 48.19 3.90
C ARG A 219 17.92 46.96 4.62
N ARG A 220 18.37 47.12 5.87
CA ARG A 220 18.88 46.02 6.69
C ARG A 220 17.80 44.99 6.97
N GLY A 221 16.59 45.43 7.33
CA GLY A 221 15.43 44.56 7.51
C GLY A 221 15.11 43.71 6.29
N ARG A 222 15.06 44.32 5.09
CA ARG A 222 14.85 43.57 3.84
C ARG A 222 15.96 42.57 3.53
N ALA A 223 17.22 42.92 3.80
CA ALA A 223 18.34 42.03 3.56
C ALA A 223 18.28 40.77 4.46
N GLU A 224 17.91 40.93 5.73
CA GLU A 224 17.72 39.80 6.65
C GLU A 224 16.54 38.91 6.25
N GLN A 225 15.42 39.51 5.83
CA GLN A 225 14.24 38.78 5.35
C GLN A 225 14.57 37.96 4.07
N ALA A 226 15.26 38.57 3.10
CA ALA A 226 15.69 37.89 1.88
C ALA A 226 16.66 36.72 2.17
N ALA A 227 17.50 36.83 3.20
CA ALA A 227 18.38 35.73 3.62
C ALA A 227 17.58 34.54 4.19
N ARG A 228 16.58 34.80 5.05
CA ARG A 228 15.69 33.77 5.62
C ARG A 228 14.89 33.04 4.52
N GLU A 229 14.39 33.77 3.54
CA GLU A 229 13.66 33.20 2.40
C GLU A 229 14.51 32.24 1.57
N ARG A 230 15.76 32.64 1.27
CA ARG A 230 16.73 31.80 0.55
C ARG A 230 17.01 30.51 1.32
N GLU A 231 17.11 30.58 2.65
CA GLU A 231 17.33 29.40 3.49
C GLU A 231 16.11 28.47 3.47
N LEU A 232 14.89 29.01 3.59
CA LEU A 232 13.66 28.23 3.51
C LEU A 232 13.52 27.51 2.16
N ARG A 233 13.74 28.22 1.05
CA ARG A 233 13.74 27.64 -0.31
C ARG A 233 14.79 26.54 -0.47
N ARG A 234 15.96 26.69 0.16
CA ARG A 234 16.98 25.62 0.19
C ARG A 234 16.49 24.39 0.97
N LYS A 235 15.90 24.57 2.16
CA LYS A 235 15.35 23.47 2.98
C LYS A 235 14.24 22.71 2.24
N LEU A 236 13.31 23.42 1.61
CA LEU A 236 12.23 22.79 0.83
C LEU A 236 12.76 22.01 -0.37
N LYS A 237 13.71 22.57 -1.14
CA LYS A 237 14.37 21.85 -2.24
C LYS A 237 15.12 20.60 -1.75
N ALA A 238 15.76 20.67 -0.59
CA ALA A 238 16.44 19.51 0.00
C ALA A 238 15.43 18.40 0.35
N ARG A 239 14.33 18.73 1.04
CA ARG A 239 13.24 17.79 1.35
C ARG A 239 12.63 17.17 0.09
N GLN A 240 12.40 17.96 -0.96
CA GLN A 240 11.85 17.47 -2.22
C GLN A 240 12.80 16.48 -2.92
N ARG A 241 14.11 16.75 -2.90
CA ARG A 241 15.12 15.83 -3.44
C ARG A 241 15.15 14.53 -2.66
N GLU A 242 15.05 14.59 -1.35
CA GLU A 242 15.01 13.44 -0.46
C GLU A 242 13.76 12.58 -0.70
N ALA A 243 12.57 13.19 -0.70
CA ALA A 243 11.32 12.50 -1.01
C ALA A 243 11.35 11.83 -2.40
N ARG A 244 11.93 12.50 -3.41
CA ARG A 244 12.11 11.92 -4.74
C ARG A 244 13.09 10.74 -4.75
N ARG A 245 14.15 10.80 -3.95
CA ARG A 245 15.10 9.68 -3.79
C ARG A 245 14.43 8.49 -3.11
N GLN A 246 13.69 8.71 -2.02
CA GLN A 246 12.91 7.68 -1.32
C GLN A 246 11.84 7.04 -2.24
N MET A 247 11.18 7.83 -3.08
CA MET A 247 10.24 7.29 -4.08
C MET A 247 10.94 6.37 -5.08
N ARG A 248 12.09 6.79 -5.61
CA ARG A 248 12.84 6.01 -6.62
C ARG A 248 13.43 4.72 -6.06
N THR A 249 14.00 4.78 -4.87
CA THR A 249 14.59 3.61 -4.19
C THR A 249 13.52 2.57 -3.91
N ALA A 250 12.40 2.97 -3.32
CA ALA A 250 11.31 2.03 -3.06
C ALA A 250 10.68 1.44 -4.33
N ILE A 251 10.52 2.21 -5.41
CA ILE A 251 10.06 1.65 -6.70
C ILE A 251 11.05 0.61 -7.23
N ARG A 252 12.36 0.83 -7.03
CA ARG A 252 13.41 -0.09 -7.47
C ARG A 252 13.38 -1.38 -6.63
N GLU A 253 13.34 -1.27 -5.31
CA GLU A 253 13.25 -2.43 -4.39
C GLU A 253 12.02 -3.29 -4.71
N GLU A 254 10.88 -2.67 -4.99
CA GLU A 254 9.65 -3.39 -5.31
C GLU A 254 9.73 -4.08 -6.69
N ARG A 255 10.45 -3.49 -7.66
CA ARG A 255 10.76 -4.12 -8.95
C ARG A 255 11.78 -5.27 -8.81
N GLU A 256 12.75 -5.16 -7.91
CA GLU A 256 13.70 -6.24 -7.63
C GLU A 256 13.00 -7.42 -6.96
N ARG A 257 12.07 -7.17 -6.03
CA ARG A 257 11.16 -8.21 -5.48
C ARG A 257 10.32 -8.89 -6.56
N GLN A 258 9.84 -8.12 -7.55
CA GLN A 258 9.13 -8.69 -8.71
C GLN A 258 10.02 -9.60 -9.54
N ALA A 259 11.26 -9.18 -9.83
CA ALA A 259 12.18 -9.98 -10.62
C ALA A 259 12.48 -11.31 -9.94
N LEU A 260 12.77 -11.29 -8.63
CA LEU A 260 12.98 -12.49 -7.83
C LEU A 260 11.76 -13.44 -7.80
N ALA A 261 10.56 -12.89 -7.85
CA ALA A 261 9.34 -13.67 -7.75
C ALA A 261 8.72 -14.05 -9.12
N GLN A 262 9.28 -13.54 -10.21
CA GLN A 262 9.01 -13.93 -11.59
C GLN A 262 10.09 -14.85 -12.15
N ASP A 263 11.19 -15.06 -11.41
CA ASP A 263 12.25 -15.97 -11.79
C ASP A 263 11.72 -17.42 -11.75
N PRO A 264 11.50 -18.06 -12.91
CA PRO A 264 10.93 -19.40 -12.97
C PRO A 264 11.90 -20.47 -12.46
N GLU A 265 13.17 -20.14 -12.24
CA GLU A 265 14.24 -21.08 -11.89
C GLU A 265 14.42 -21.31 -10.39
N LEU A 266 13.70 -20.57 -9.52
CA LEU A 266 13.78 -20.73 -8.05
C LEU A 266 12.64 -21.57 -7.44
N GLU A 267 11.56 -21.85 -8.18
CA GLU A 267 10.73 -23.01 -7.88
C GLU A 267 11.44 -24.22 -8.49
N GLY A 268 12.44 -24.69 -7.75
CA GLY A 268 13.20 -25.88 -8.07
C GLY A 268 12.28 -27.01 -8.49
N ASP A 269 12.73 -27.68 -9.53
CA ASP A 269 12.45 -29.06 -9.91
C ASP A 269 12.84 -29.99 -8.73
N ASP A 270 12.22 -29.78 -7.56
CA ASP A 270 12.46 -30.53 -6.34
C ASP A 270 11.22 -31.39 -6.03
N ALA A 271 11.26 -32.58 -6.65
CA ALA A 271 10.71 -33.88 -6.23
C ALA A 271 9.19 -34.11 -6.19
#